data_AF-A0A9W6VD35-F1
#
_entry.id   AF-A0A9W6VD35-F1
#
_cell.length_a   1.000
_cell.length_b   1.000
_cell.length_c   1.000
_cell.angle_alpha   90.00
_cell.angle_beta   90.00
_cell.angle_gamma   90.00
#
_symmetry.space_group_name_H-M   'P 1'
#
loop_
_entity.id
_entity.type
_entity.pdbx_description
1 polymer ?
#
loop_
_entity_poly.entity_id
_entity_poly.type
_entity_poly.pdbx_seq_one_letter_code
_entity_poly.pdbx_strand_id
1 'polypeptide(L)'
;MDGGTAATGTPRAAAVTKLDRVVIRFAGDSGDGMQLTGDRFTSEAAAFGNDLSTMPNFPAEIRAPQGTIPGVSSFQVHFADYDILTPGDRPDVLVAMNPAALKANIADLPAGGTLIVNTDEFVKRNLTKVGYAVNPLEDDSLAAYQVHQVAMATITQGALADTGLGKKDAERCKNMFALGLLSWMYHRPTEGTERFLREKFAKKPDIAEANVLAFRAGFYYGETTEAFAVTYEVAPAKLAPGTYRQITGNTALAYGIVAAAQQSKLPVLLGTYPITPASDILHELSKYKQFGITTFQAEDEIAGICAALGASYGGALGVTSTSGPGVALKSETIGLGVMTELPLLVIDVQRGGPSTGLPTKTEQADLLQAMYGRNGESPVPIIAPQSPADCFAAALEATHIALTYRTPVLLLSDGAVANGSEPWLIPDAADLPDLTVRFATEPNSPDGSAFWPYLRDPETLARAWAVPGTPGLQHRIGGLEKADGTGNISYEPDNHDRMVRLRQAKIDNIPVPDLLVDDPSGKARVLVLGWGSSYGPIGAACRRVRKLGHSVAQAHLRNLNPFPANLGDVLRSYDKVVVPEMNLGQLALLLRGKYLVDVVSYTKVAGLPFKAEELQNVLTDIVKGVDAG
;
A
#
# COMPACT_ATOMS: atom_id res chain seq x y z
N MET A 1 37.21 47.91 43.68
CA MET A 1 37.99 46.70 43.97
C MET A 1 37.06 45.65 44.54
N ASP A 2 36.66 44.59 43.88
CA ASP A 2 36.52 44.24 42.46
C ASP A 2 35.62 43.00 42.53
N GLY A 3 34.35 43.18 42.17
CA GLY A 3 33.38 42.09 42.11
C GLY A 3 33.28 41.59 40.67
N GLY A 4 33.97 40.49 40.38
CA GLY A 4 33.91 39.81 39.09
C GLY A 4 32.51 39.27 38.81
N THR A 5 31.90 39.75 37.73
CA THR A 5 30.69 39.18 37.15
C THR A 5 31.07 38.00 36.28
N ALA A 6 30.64 36.80 36.70
CA ALA A 6 30.72 35.58 35.91
C ALA A 6 29.87 35.73 34.64
N ALA A 7 30.50 35.55 33.48
CA ALA A 7 29.81 35.46 32.20
C ALA A 7 29.07 34.12 32.13
N THR A 8 27.74 34.17 32.08
CA THR A 8 26.90 33.02 31.77
C THR A 8 27.09 32.67 30.29
N GLY A 9 27.80 31.58 30.03
CA GLY A 9 27.96 31.01 28.69
C GLY A 9 26.60 30.64 28.10
N THR A 10 26.32 31.18 26.91
CA THR A 10 25.20 30.77 26.07
C THR A 10 25.43 29.31 25.66
N PRO A 11 24.46 28.38 25.78
CA PRO A 11 24.63 27.03 25.26
C PRO A 11 24.91 27.11 23.76
N ARG A 12 26.01 26.47 23.33
CA ARG A 12 26.44 26.45 21.94
C ARG A 12 25.45 25.57 21.18
N ALA A 13 24.61 26.18 20.35
CA ALA A 13 23.64 25.46 19.52
C ALA A 13 24.35 24.37 18.70
N ALA A 14 23.77 23.17 18.63
CA ALA A 14 24.28 22.08 17.80
C ALA A 14 24.46 22.55 16.35
N ALA A 15 25.49 22.06 15.66
CA ALA A 15 25.72 22.44 14.28
C ALA A 15 24.59 21.88 13.40
N VAL A 16 23.96 22.71 12.57
CA VAL A 16 22.88 22.26 11.68
C VAL A 16 23.47 21.79 10.35
N THR A 17 23.19 20.53 9.97
CA THR A 17 23.55 19.98 8.66
C THR A 17 22.30 19.86 7.78
N LYS A 18 22.38 20.39 6.56
CA LYS A 18 21.30 20.25 5.58
C LYS A 18 21.40 18.90 4.89
N LEU A 19 20.28 18.17 4.88
CA LEU A 19 20.12 16.91 4.17
C LEU A 19 18.97 17.04 3.16
N ASP A 20 19.10 16.38 2.02
CA ASP A 20 18.08 16.32 0.98
C ASP A 20 17.03 15.23 1.28
N ARG A 21 17.44 14.16 1.97
CA ARG A 21 16.57 13.07 2.43
C ARG A 21 17.07 12.43 3.72
N VAL A 22 16.16 11.75 4.42
CA VAL A 22 16.49 10.94 5.60
C VAL A 22 15.58 9.71 5.66
N VAL A 23 16.15 8.55 5.98
CA VAL A 23 15.42 7.32 6.30
C VAL A 23 15.61 6.98 7.78
N ILE A 24 14.52 6.94 8.53
CA ILE A 24 14.51 6.56 9.95
C ILE A 24 13.79 5.23 10.11
N ARG A 25 14.38 4.30 10.88
CA ARG A 25 13.69 3.07 11.29
C ARG A 25 13.54 3.01 12.80
N PHE A 26 12.30 2.96 13.26
CA PHE A 26 11.94 2.64 14.64
C PHE A 26 11.79 1.13 14.77
N ALA A 27 12.48 0.50 15.71
CA ALA A 27 12.42 -0.94 15.94
C ALA A 27 12.30 -1.28 17.43
N GLY A 28 11.35 -2.14 17.76
CA GLY A 28 11.03 -2.57 19.12
C GLY A 28 10.16 -3.81 19.11
N ASP A 29 9.57 -4.17 20.25
CA ASP A 29 8.64 -5.30 20.30
C ASP A 29 7.25 -4.91 19.77
N SER A 30 6.51 -5.90 19.28
CA SER A 30 5.07 -5.74 19.08
C SER A 30 4.39 -5.29 20.37
N GLY A 31 3.68 -4.17 20.30
CA GLY A 31 3.03 -3.54 21.45
C GLY A 31 3.81 -2.39 22.10
N ASP A 32 5.07 -2.17 21.74
CA ASP A 32 5.87 -0.99 22.19
C ASP A 32 5.46 0.31 21.50
N GLY A 33 4.51 0.26 20.56
CA GLY A 33 3.99 1.44 19.89
C GLY A 33 4.89 2.03 18.82
N MET A 34 5.81 1.25 18.23
CA MET A 34 6.68 1.69 17.12
C MET A 34 5.91 2.18 15.90
N GLN A 35 4.78 1.52 15.58
CA GLN A 35 3.88 1.94 14.51
C GLN A 35 3.30 3.32 14.80
N LEU A 36 2.79 3.54 16.02
CA LEU A 36 2.25 4.84 16.45
C LEU A 36 3.31 5.95 16.40
N THR A 37 4.51 5.66 16.90
CA THR A 37 5.63 6.62 16.88
C THR A 37 5.98 6.99 15.44
N GLY A 38 6.12 6.00 14.56
CA GLY A 38 6.42 6.20 13.14
C GLY A 38 5.32 6.96 12.40
N ASP A 39 4.06 6.58 12.58
CA ASP A 39 2.89 7.27 11.99
C ASP A 39 2.85 8.74 12.41
N ARG A 40 3.08 9.02 13.71
CA ARG A 40 3.07 10.40 14.21
C ARG A 40 4.20 11.24 13.62
N PHE A 41 5.41 10.69 13.57
CA PHE A 41 6.55 11.37 12.93
C PHE A 41 6.25 11.65 11.45
N THR A 42 5.60 10.70 10.78
CA THR A 42 5.18 10.86 9.37
C THR A 42 4.17 11.99 9.19
N SER A 43 3.17 12.09 10.08
CA SER A 43 2.21 13.19 10.04
C SER A 43 2.86 14.56 10.27
N GLU A 44 3.89 14.65 11.12
CA GLU A 44 4.66 15.90 11.30
C GLU A 44 5.50 16.26 10.08
N ALA A 45 6.18 15.27 9.48
CA ALA A 45 6.93 15.48 8.24
C ALA A 45 6.01 15.98 7.11
N ALA A 46 4.81 15.40 6.98
CA ALA A 46 3.79 15.87 6.04
C ALA A 46 3.34 17.31 6.34
N ALA A 47 3.07 17.64 7.61
CA ALA A 47 2.62 18.97 8.02
C ALA A 47 3.69 20.04 7.80
N PHE A 48 4.98 19.67 7.88
CA PHE A 48 6.10 20.54 7.52
C PHE A 48 6.25 20.73 6.00
N GLY A 49 5.55 19.93 5.19
CA GLY A 49 5.57 19.99 3.73
C GLY A 49 6.64 19.11 3.08
N ASN A 50 7.18 18.12 3.79
CA ASN A 50 8.03 17.12 3.16
C ASN A 50 7.22 16.13 2.34
N ASP A 51 7.82 15.65 1.25
CA ASP A 51 7.34 14.41 0.64
C ASP A 51 7.81 13.22 1.48
N LEU A 52 7.02 12.14 1.51
CA LEU A 52 7.25 11.02 2.40
C LEU A 52 6.80 9.67 1.82
N SER A 53 7.43 8.60 2.30
CA SER A 53 7.02 7.23 2.06
C SER A 53 7.31 6.37 3.28
N THR A 54 6.37 5.49 3.65
CA THR A 54 6.50 4.65 4.85
C THR A 54 6.45 3.16 4.55
N MET A 55 7.08 2.38 5.42
CA MET A 55 7.00 0.92 5.41
C MET A 55 6.80 0.38 6.82
N PRO A 56 5.55 0.09 7.20
CA PRO A 56 5.23 -0.73 8.36
C PRO A 56 5.77 -2.16 8.18
N ASN A 57 6.38 -2.71 9.22
CA ASN A 57 6.81 -4.10 9.26
C ASN A 57 6.32 -4.77 10.56
N PHE A 58 5.35 -5.66 10.41
CA PHE A 58 4.73 -6.40 11.49
C PHE A 58 5.38 -7.78 11.64
N PRO A 59 5.53 -8.29 12.86
CA PRO A 59 5.93 -9.68 13.07
C PRO A 59 4.86 -10.62 12.51
N ALA A 60 5.29 -11.80 12.07
CA ALA A 60 4.37 -12.83 11.58
C ALA A 60 3.47 -13.38 12.71
N GLU A 61 3.98 -13.38 13.95
CA GLU A 61 3.26 -13.85 15.13
C GLU A 61 2.52 -12.70 15.83
N ILE A 62 1.20 -12.86 16.02
CA ILE A 62 0.36 -11.87 16.72
C ILE A 62 0.83 -11.65 18.17
N ARG A 63 1.38 -12.68 18.82
CA ARG A 63 1.89 -12.64 20.20
C ARG A 63 3.22 -13.37 20.34
N ALA A 64 4.20 -13.02 19.52
CA ALA A 64 5.56 -13.45 19.78
C ALA A 64 6.00 -13.01 21.19
N PRO A 65 6.82 -13.81 21.90
CA PRO A 65 7.32 -13.42 23.21
C PRO A 65 8.13 -12.11 23.11
N GLN A 66 7.85 -11.13 23.97
CA GLN A 66 8.60 -9.87 24.04
C GLN A 66 10.11 -10.09 24.16
N GLY A 67 10.93 -9.27 23.52
CA GLY A 67 12.39 -9.39 23.50
C GLY A 67 12.90 -10.59 22.70
N THR A 68 12.14 -11.04 21.69
CA THR A 68 12.59 -12.08 20.74
C THR A 68 12.61 -11.54 19.32
N ILE A 69 13.47 -12.10 18.47
CA ILE A 69 13.59 -11.68 17.06
C ILE A 69 12.24 -11.82 16.30
N PRO A 70 11.47 -12.92 16.44
CA PRO A 70 10.16 -13.05 15.79
C PRO A 70 9.12 -12.03 16.26
N GLY A 71 9.31 -11.41 17.43
CA GLY A 71 8.41 -10.39 17.99
C GLY A 71 8.78 -8.96 17.63
N VAL A 72 9.87 -8.75 16.89
CA VAL A 72 10.29 -7.42 16.46
C VAL A 72 9.28 -6.84 15.49
N SER A 73 8.82 -5.64 15.79
CA SER A 73 8.07 -4.77 14.89
C SER A 73 8.92 -3.55 14.56
N SER A 74 8.85 -3.10 13.30
CA SER A 74 9.53 -1.88 12.89
C SER A 74 8.65 -1.00 12.01
N PHE A 75 8.97 0.28 11.99
CA PHE A 75 8.36 1.28 11.12
C PHE A 75 9.47 2.09 10.49
N GLN A 76 9.53 2.11 9.16
CA GLN A 76 10.48 2.92 8.42
C GLN A 76 9.78 4.12 7.79
N VAL A 77 10.39 5.30 7.94
CA VAL A 77 9.95 6.56 7.34
C VAL A 77 11.07 7.11 6.50
N HIS A 78 10.78 7.40 5.23
CA HIS A 78 11.64 8.18 4.36
C HIS A 78 10.95 9.50 4.08
N PHE A 79 11.67 10.61 4.28
CA PHE A 79 11.18 11.95 3.95
C PHE A 79 12.28 12.76 3.27
N ALA A 80 11.88 13.64 2.37
CA ALA A 80 12.81 14.41 1.54
C ALA A 80 12.28 15.81 1.20
N ASP A 81 13.16 16.63 0.63
CA ASP A 81 12.85 17.93 0.03
C ASP A 81 12.53 17.85 -1.48
N TYR A 82 12.40 16.63 -2.00
CA TYR A 82 11.99 16.31 -3.37
C TYR A 82 11.08 15.09 -3.40
N ASP A 83 10.45 14.84 -4.55
CA ASP A 83 9.58 13.70 -4.81
C ASP A 83 10.31 12.35 -4.65
N ILE A 84 9.86 11.53 -3.70
CA ILE A 84 10.39 10.20 -3.38
C ILE A 84 9.35 9.12 -3.64
N LEU A 85 9.81 8.01 -4.22
CA LEU A 85 8.92 6.93 -4.66
C LEU A 85 9.00 5.67 -3.80
N THR A 86 9.89 5.63 -2.81
CA THR A 86 10.17 4.43 -2.01
C THR A 86 10.35 4.79 -0.55
N PRO A 87 10.11 3.85 0.38
CA PRO A 87 10.38 4.05 1.80
C PRO A 87 11.89 4.04 2.14
N GLY A 88 12.78 3.98 1.14
CA GLY A 88 14.24 3.94 1.32
C GLY A 88 14.80 2.51 1.44
N ASP A 89 16.01 2.30 0.92
CA ASP A 89 16.65 0.97 0.88
C ASP A 89 17.18 0.53 2.24
N ARG A 90 17.71 1.49 3.00
CA ARG A 90 18.42 1.32 4.27
C ARG A 90 18.14 2.54 5.16
N PRO A 91 18.04 2.37 6.49
CA PRO A 91 17.93 3.50 7.39
C PRO A 91 19.26 4.27 7.46
N ASP A 92 19.17 5.60 7.52
CA ASP A 92 20.25 6.48 7.94
C ASP A 92 20.31 6.56 9.48
N VAL A 93 19.15 6.42 10.14
CA VAL A 93 19.00 6.36 11.61
C VAL A 93 18.21 5.11 12.02
N LEU A 94 18.77 4.31 12.92
CA LEU A 94 18.10 3.18 13.57
C LEU A 94 17.84 3.49 15.04
N VAL A 95 16.58 3.49 15.45
CA VAL A 95 16.18 3.52 16.87
C VAL A 95 15.87 2.10 17.32
N ALA A 96 16.74 1.53 18.16
CA ALA A 96 16.61 0.18 18.70
C ALA A 96 16.17 0.23 20.17
N MET A 97 14.90 -0.14 20.41
CA MET A 97 14.31 -0.11 21.75
C MET A 97 14.80 -1.25 22.65
N ASN A 98 15.34 -2.33 22.10
CA ASN A 98 15.83 -3.49 22.84
C ASN A 98 16.88 -4.30 22.02
N PRO A 99 17.56 -5.31 22.62
CA PRO A 99 18.56 -6.12 21.91
C PRO A 99 18.01 -6.94 20.72
N ALA A 100 16.74 -7.37 20.76
CA ALA A 100 16.12 -8.09 19.65
C ALA A 100 15.97 -7.19 18.42
N ALA A 101 15.46 -5.97 18.64
CA ALA A 101 15.31 -4.94 17.62
C ALA A 101 16.66 -4.56 17.00
N LEU A 102 17.72 -4.42 17.82
CA LEU A 102 19.08 -4.20 17.33
C LEU A 102 19.53 -5.37 16.44
N LYS A 103 19.48 -6.60 16.95
CA LYS A 103 19.98 -7.79 16.23
C LYS A 103 19.25 -8.02 14.91
N ALA A 104 17.95 -7.73 14.86
CA ALA A 104 17.13 -7.92 13.67
C ALA A 104 17.38 -6.87 12.57
N ASN A 105 17.91 -5.69 12.90
CA ASN A 105 17.96 -4.55 11.98
C ASN A 105 19.35 -3.97 11.74
N ILE A 106 20.35 -4.26 12.59
CA ILE A 106 21.66 -3.60 12.51
C ILE A 106 22.38 -3.84 11.18
N ALA A 107 22.16 -4.99 10.53
CA ALA A 107 22.76 -5.30 9.23
C ALA A 107 22.27 -4.38 8.09
N ASP A 108 21.12 -3.73 8.24
CA ASP A 108 20.61 -2.77 7.26
C ASP A 108 21.18 -1.36 7.47
N LEU A 109 21.70 -1.02 8.66
CA LEU A 109 22.29 0.28 8.94
C LEU A 109 23.67 0.37 8.26
N PRO A 110 23.94 1.36 7.38
CA PRO A 110 25.26 1.54 6.80
C PRO A 110 26.31 1.93 7.84
N ALA A 111 27.59 1.64 7.56
CA ALA A 111 28.70 2.17 8.34
C ALA A 111 28.64 3.70 8.37
N GLY A 112 28.88 4.29 9.54
CA GLY A 112 28.72 5.71 9.82
C GLY A 112 27.28 6.14 10.11
N GLY A 113 26.29 5.26 9.94
CA GLY A 113 24.89 5.54 10.29
C GLY A 113 24.67 5.76 11.78
N THR A 114 23.59 6.46 12.12
CA THR A 114 23.26 6.80 13.51
C THR A 114 22.46 5.67 14.16
N LEU A 115 22.94 5.17 15.28
CA LEU A 115 22.28 4.15 16.08
C LEU A 115 21.88 4.73 17.44
N ILE A 116 20.58 4.83 17.71
CA ILE A 116 20.07 5.24 19.02
C ILE A 116 19.56 4.00 19.75
N VAL A 117 20.14 3.68 20.90
CA VAL A 117 19.79 2.48 21.69
C VAL A 117 19.20 2.84 23.04
N ASN A 118 18.11 2.15 23.41
CA ASN A 118 17.58 2.20 24.76
C ASN A 118 18.40 1.30 25.68
N THR A 119 19.33 1.86 26.46
CA THR A 119 20.26 1.10 27.31
C THR A 119 19.56 0.31 28.41
N ASP A 120 18.37 0.74 28.85
CA ASP A 120 17.63 0.10 29.93
C ASP A 120 17.26 -1.37 29.63
N GLU A 121 17.18 -1.74 28.35
CA GLU A 121 16.81 -3.10 27.91
C GLU A 121 18.01 -4.03 27.68
N PHE A 122 19.25 -3.52 27.74
CA PHE A 122 20.48 -4.30 27.48
C PHE A 122 20.97 -5.05 28.73
N VAL A 123 20.04 -5.67 29.44
CA VAL A 123 20.33 -6.50 30.62
C VAL A 123 20.68 -7.94 30.21
N LYS A 124 21.47 -8.64 31.03
CA LYS A 124 21.94 -10.03 30.81
C LYS A 124 20.82 -10.96 30.32
N ARG A 125 19.64 -10.90 30.96
CA ARG A 125 18.48 -11.73 30.60
C ARG A 125 18.03 -11.52 29.16
N ASN A 126 17.90 -10.28 28.71
CA ASN A 126 17.42 -9.93 27.37
C ASN A 126 18.48 -10.28 26.31
N LEU A 127 19.75 -10.01 26.61
CA LEU A 127 20.88 -10.36 25.75
C LEU A 127 20.97 -11.87 25.51
N THR A 128 20.92 -12.67 26.58
CA THR A 128 20.92 -14.15 26.48
C THR A 128 19.73 -14.66 25.68
N LYS A 129 18.55 -14.04 25.84
CA LYS A 129 17.32 -14.44 25.14
C LYS A 129 17.44 -14.36 23.61
N VAL A 130 18.22 -13.41 23.10
CA VAL A 130 18.46 -13.24 21.66
C VAL A 130 19.81 -13.78 21.21
N GLY A 131 20.54 -14.47 22.10
CA GLY A 131 21.82 -15.12 21.80
C GLY A 131 22.97 -14.14 21.61
N TYR A 132 23.02 -13.04 22.36
CA TYR A 132 24.25 -12.26 22.54
C TYR A 132 25.11 -12.90 23.63
N ALA A 133 26.39 -13.16 23.33
CA ALA A 133 27.35 -13.69 24.29
C ALA A 133 27.90 -12.59 25.21
N VAL A 134 28.13 -11.42 24.65
CA VAL A 134 28.59 -10.19 25.34
C VAL A 134 27.62 -9.07 24.99
N ASN A 135 27.53 -8.05 25.84
CA ASN A 135 26.74 -6.87 25.56
C ASN A 135 27.36 -6.10 24.38
N PRO A 136 26.68 -5.94 23.23
CA PRO A 136 27.23 -5.24 22.08
C PRO A 136 27.47 -3.74 22.32
N LEU A 137 26.96 -3.19 23.42
CA LEU A 137 27.24 -1.81 23.84
C LEU A 137 28.56 -1.66 24.60
N GLU A 138 29.18 -2.78 25.00
CA GLU A 138 30.40 -2.85 25.82
C GLU A 138 31.58 -3.49 25.05
N ASP A 139 31.37 -3.86 23.79
CA ASP A 139 32.40 -4.40 22.90
C ASP A 139 32.54 -3.55 21.63
N ASP A 140 33.48 -3.94 20.74
CA ASP A 140 33.76 -3.20 19.51
C ASP A 140 32.79 -3.54 18.35
N SER A 141 31.73 -4.33 18.58
CA SER A 141 30.84 -4.79 17.51
C SER A 141 30.05 -3.66 16.84
N LEU A 142 29.89 -2.53 17.53
CA LEU A 142 29.19 -1.34 17.03
C LEU A 142 30.11 -0.19 16.64
N ALA A 143 31.43 -0.40 16.62
CA ALA A 143 32.43 0.65 16.34
C ALA A 143 32.29 1.29 14.95
N ALA A 144 31.61 0.61 14.01
CA ALA A 144 31.34 1.12 12.68
C ALA A 144 30.21 2.17 12.62
N TYR A 145 29.50 2.44 13.72
CA TYR A 145 28.31 3.31 13.75
C TYR A 145 28.47 4.48 14.73
N GLN A 146 27.65 5.52 14.55
CA GLN A 146 27.52 6.58 15.53
C GLN A 146 26.51 6.17 16.60
N VAL A 147 27.00 5.62 17.72
CA VAL A 147 26.14 5.05 18.76
C VAL A 147 25.77 6.08 19.82
N HIS A 148 24.47 6.33 19.99
CA HIS A 148 23.90 7.15 21.04
C HIS A 148 23.18 6.25 22.05
N GLN A 149 23.80 6.10 23.23
CA GLN A 149 23.29 5.30 24.33
C GLN A 149 22.38 6.14 25.22
N VAL A 150 21.08 5.84 25.24
CA VAL A 150 20.07 6.61 25.98
C VAL A 150 19.29 5.71 26.91
N ALA A 151 19.24 6.05 28.21
CA ALA A 151 18.41 5.36 29.20
C ALA A 151 16.95 5.82 29.10
N MET A 152 16.30 5.52 27.97
CA MET A 152 14.99 6.08 27.60
C MET A 152 13.90 5.78 28.62
N ALA A 153 13.84 4.55 29.14
CA ALA A 153 12.83 4.15 30.12
C ALA A 153 13.10 4.83 31.47
N THR A 154 14.35 4.89 31.91
CA THR A 154 14.75 5.56 33.16
C THR A 154 14.43 7.05 33.12
N ILE A 155 14.78 7.74 32.03
CA ILE A 155 14.50 9.18 31.88
C ILE A 155 12.99 9.43 31.78
N THR A 156 12.26 8.60 31.02
CA THR A 156 10.80 8.70 30.91
C THR A 156 10.13 8.52 32.28
N GLN A 157 10.56 7.53 33.07
CA GLN A 157 10.02 7.32 34.41
C GLN A 157 10.32 8.50 35.35
N GLY A 158 11.51 9.08 35.27
CA GLY A 158 11.87 10.29 36.03
C GLY A 158 10.97 11.47 35.68
N ALA A 159 10.73 11.72 34.39
CA ALA A 159 9.86 12.80 33.92
C ALA A 159 8.38 12.61 34.32
N LEU A 160 7.97 11.37 34.62
CA LEU A 160 6.59 11.02 34.99
C LEU A 160 6.42 10.74 36.49
N ALA A 161 7.45 10.93 37.31
CA ALA A 161 7.41 10.58 38.73
C ALA A 161 6.28 11.29 39.50
N ASP A 162 6.00 12.55 39.15
CA ASP A 162 5.00 13.38 39.81
C ASP A 162 3.57 13.20 39.27
N THR A 163 3.38 12.38 38.23
CA THR A 163 2.04 12.17 37.63
C THR A 163 1.21 11.11 38.37
N GLY A 164 1.80 10.39 39.32
CA GLY A 164 1.14 9.31 40.06
C GLY A 164 0.90 8.02 39.25
N LEU A 165 1.47 7.91 38.03
CA LEU A 165 1.33 6.72 37.20
C LEU A 165 2.14 5.54 37.75
N GLY A 166 1.59 4.34 37.59
CA GLY A 166 2.33 3.11 37.90
C GLY A 166 3.52 2.92 36.95
N LYS A 167 4.61 2.31 37.44
CA LYS A 167 5.84 2.07 36.66
C LYS A 167 5.59 1.47 35.27
N LYS A 168 4.64 0.54 35.17
CA LYS A 168 4.28 -0.13 33.91
C LYS A 168 3.66 0.84 32.89
N ASP A 169 2.82 1.78 33.32
CA ASP A 169 2.20 2.74 32.41
C ASP A 169 3.19 3.85 32.02
N ALA A 170 4.06 4.27 32.95
CA ALA A 170 5.16 5.19 32.64
C ALA A 170 6.13 4.59 31.61
N GLU A 171 6.48 3.31 31.76
CA GLU A 171 7.37 2.62 30.81
C GLU A 171 6.76 2.52 29.41
N ARG A 172 5.43 2.37 29.28
CA ARG A 172 4.74 2.34 27.99
C ARG A 172 4.76 3.68 27.24
N CYS A 173 5.19 4.77 27.88
CA CYS A 173 5.37 6.07 27.26
C CYS A 173 6.77 6.26 26.65
N LYS A 174 7.70 5.30 26.81
CA LYS A 174 9.10 5.40 26.32
C LYS A 174 9.21 5.60 24.80
N ASN A 175 8.22 5.13 24.04
CA ASN A 175 8.14 5.34 22.60
C ASN A 175 7.86 6.82 22.22
N MET A 176 7.18 7.57 23.09
CA MET A 176 6.98 9.01 22.91
C MET A 176 8.25 9.79 23.23
N PHE A 177 9.06 9.33 24.18
CA PHE A 177 10.40 9.88 24.40
C PHE A 177 11.26 9.78 23.12
N ALA A 178 11.31 8.59 22.50
CA ALA A 178 12.02 8.41 21.24
C ALA A 178 11.49 9.33 20.12
N LEU A 179 10.17 9.52 20.06
CA LEU A 179 9.54 10.46 19.12
C LEU A 179 9.98 11.91 19.38
N GLY A 180 10.00 12.34 20.64
CA GLY A 180 10.43 13.69 21.03
C GLY A 180 11.88 13.96 20.67
N LEU A 181 12.76 13.00 20.95
CA LEU A 181 14.18 13.09 20.62
C LEU A 181 14.41 13.25 19.11
N LEU A 182 13.72 12.47 18.29
CA LEU A 182 13.84 12.61 16.84
C LEU A 182 13.13 13.85 16.30
N SER A 183 12.06 14.31 16.95
CA SER A 183 11.44 15.59 16.60
C SER A 183 12.40 16.75 16.81
N TRP A 184 13.15 16.73 17.92
CA TRP A 184 14.24 17.68 18.13
C TRP A 184 15.36 17.55 17.07
N MET A 185 15.84 16.33 16.83
CA MET A 185 16.96 16.06 15.90
C MET A 185 16.70 16.57 14.48
N TYR A 186 15.43 16.58 14.04
CA TYR A 186 15.00 17.02 12.71
C TYR A 186 14.20 18.32 12.71
N HIS A 187 14.27 19.11 13.80
CA HIS A 187 13.58 20.39 13.96
C HIS A 187 12.08 20.36 13.64
N ARG A 188 11.39 19.28 14.06
CA ARG A 188 9.95 19.12 13.89
C ARG A 188 9.19 19.91 14.96
N PRO A 189 8.14 20.68 14.57
CA PRO A 189 7.27 21.35 15.53
C PRO A 189 6.64 20.36 16.51
N THR A 190 6.40 20.79 17.74
CA THR A 190 5.92 19.92 18.84
C THR A 190 4.41 20.02 19.03
N GLU A 191 3.82 21.17 18.68
CA GLU A 191 2.44 21.54 19.01
C GLU A 191 1.42 20.60 18.34
N GLY A 192 1.70 20.17 17.11
CA GLY A 192 0.88 19.22 16.38
C GLY A 192 0.78 17.88 17.12
N THR A 193 1.93 17.36 17.56
CA THR A 193 2.05 16.07 18.24
C THR A 193 1.39 16.11 19.60
N GLU A 194 1.60 17.18 20.36
CA GLU A 194 0.94 17.33 21.66
C GLU A 194 -0.59 17.35 21.56
N ARG A 195 -1.13 18.11 20.61
CA ARG A 195 -2.57 18.16 20.37
C ARG A 195 -3.12 16.78 20.02
N PHE A 196 -2.45 16.07 19.12
CA PHE A 196 -2.84 14.71 18.74
C PHE A 196 -2.82 13.74 19.93
N LEU A 197 -1.80 13.79 20.79
CA LEU A 197 -1.73 12.90 21.96
C LEU A 197 -2.90 13.17 22.92
N ARG A 198 -3.25 14.44 23.13
CA ARG A 198 -4.42 14.84 23.92
C ARG A 198 -5.73 14.35 23.33
N GLU A 199 -5.92 14.47 22.02
CA GLU A 199 -7.12 14.00 21.32
C GLU A 199 -7.23 12.47 21.34
N LYS A 200 -6.14 11.77 20.99
CA LYS A 200 -6.10 10.30 20.93
C LYS A 200 -6.42 9.64 22.26
N PHE A 201 -5.88 10.21 23.35
CA PHE A 201 -6.09 9.70 24.70
C PHE A 201 -7.10 10.54 25.49
N ALA A 202 -8.00 11.28 24.83
CA ALA A 202 -8.97 12.15 25.50
C ALA A 202 -9.86 11.43 26.54
N LYS A 203 -10.10 10.13 26.35
CA LYS A 203 -10.84 9.28 27.31
C LYS A 203 -10.04 8.91 28.57
N LYS A 204 -8.72 9.15 28.57
CA LYS A 204 -7.79 8.88 29.67
C LYS A 204 -6.80 10.05 29.82
N PRO A 205 -7.25 11.19 30.38
CA PRO A 205 -6.45 12.42 30.44
C PRO A 205 -5.07 12.24 31.09
N ASP A 206 -4.97 11.45 32.15
CA ASP A 206 -3.69 11.18 32.84
C ASP A 206 -2.67 10.48 31.92
N ILE A 207 -3.16 9.56 31.08
CA ILE A 207 -2.33 8.88 30.07
C ILE A 207 -1.97 9.86 28.94
N ALA A 208 -2.88 10.75 28.56
CA ALA A 208 -2.63 11.76 27.55
C ALA A 208 -1.49 12.70 27.97
N GLU A 209 -1.59 13.28 29.16
CA GLU A 209 -0.56 14.19 29.68
C GLU A 209 0.76 13.46 29.93
N ALA A 210 0.74 12.20 30.37
CA ALA A 210 1.97 11.43 30.50
C ALA A 210 2.67 11.16 29.16
N ASN A 211 1.92 10.89 28.08
CA ASN A 211 2.52 10.77 26.76
C ASN A 211 3.11 12.12 26.27
N VAL A 212 2.44 13.24 26.57
CA VAL A 212 2.96 14.58 26.26
C VAL A 212 4.23 14.89 27.06
N LEU A 213 4.26 14.60 28.36
CA LEU A 213 5.43 14.79 29.20
C LEU A 213 6.61 13.92 28.77
N ALA A 214 6.36 12.65 28.44
CA ALA A 214 7.38 11.76 27.90
C ALA A 214 7.94 12.26 26.56
N PHE A 215 7.07 12.75 25.67
CA PHE A 215 7.47 13.39 24.41
C PHE A 215 8.35 14.62 24.64
N ARG A 216 7.92 15.54 25.50
CA ARG A 216 8.71 16.72 25.87
C ARG A 216 10.06 16.36 26.50
N ALA A 217 10.09 15.35 27.37
CA ALA A 217 11.33 14.87 27.97
C ALA A 217 12.33 14.39 26.92
N GLY A 218 11.85 13.69 25.87
CA GLY A 218 12.67 13.30 24.73
C GLY A 218 13.21 14.51 23.95
N PHE A 219 12.36 15.49 23.68
CA PHE A 219 12.74 16.71 22.98
C PHE A 219 13.80 17.51 23.76
N TYR A 220 13.56 17.75 25.06
CA TYR A 220 14.48 18.47 25.94
C TYR A 220 15.77 17.71 26.21
N TYR A 221 15.74 16.38 26.22
CA TYR A 221 16.96 15.58 26.28
C TYR A 221 17.88 15.89 25.10
N GLY A 222 17.31 16.03 23.90
CA GLY A 222 18.04 16.51 22.73
C GLY A 222 18.67 17.89 22.96
N GLU A 223 17.88 18.88 23.39
CA GLU A 223 18.37 20.25 23.60
C GLU A 223 19.47 20.39 24.67
N THR A 224 19.39 19.57 25.72
CA THR A 224 20.23 19.73 26.91
C THR A 224 21.46 18.84 26.94
N THR A 225 21.50 17.79 26.10
CA THR A 225 22.65 16.89 26.05
C THR A 225 23.57 17.21 24.89
N GLU A 226 24.88 17.23 25.15
CA GLU A 226 25.89 17.29 24.08
C GLU A 226 26.08 15.93 23.39
N ALA A 227 25.16 14.97 23.63
CA ALA A 227 25.22 13.62 23.09
C ALA A 227 25.04 13.59 21.56
N PHE A 228 24.51 14.66 20.96
CA PHE A 228 24.34 14.83 19.53
C PHE A 228 25.06 16.11 19.07
N ALA A 229 26.14 15.95 18.31
CA ALA A 229 26.94 17.09 17.85
C ALA A 229 26.28 17.90 16.72
N VAL A 230 25.31 17.28 16.03
CA VAL A 230 24.69 17.80 14.80
C VAL A 230 23.19 17.53 14.83
N THR A 231 22.40 18.53 14.46
CA THR A 231 20.97 18.38 14.12
C THR A 231 20.79 18.55 12.62
N TYR A 232 19.68 18.05 12.07
CA TYR A 232 19.47 17.98 10.63
C TYR A 232 18.27 18.80 10.19
N GLU A 233 18.38 19.42 9.03
CA GLU A 233 17.28 20.15 8.38
C GLU A 233 17.01 19.52 7.01
N VAL A 234 15.76 19.12 6.76
CA VAL A 234 15.27 18.69 5.44
C VAL A 234 14.20 19.68 5.01
N ALA A 235 14.47 20.41 3.92
CA ALA A 235 13.57 21.44 3.42
C ALA A 235 12.22 20.86 2.93
N PRO A 236 11.14 21.67 2.84
CA PRO A 236 9.88 21.20 2.26
C PRO A 236 10.04 20.79 0.78
N ALA A 237 9.26 19.79 0.36
CA ALA A 237 9.26 19.32 -1.03
C ALA A 237 8.47 20.25 -1.97
N LYS A 238 8.86 20.27 -3.24
CA LYS A 238 8.11 20.97 -4.29
C LYS A 238 6.89 20.15 -4.72
N LEU A 239 5.78 20.34 -4.02
CA LEU A 239 4.48 19.71 -4.33
C LEU A 239 3.57 20.66 -5.15
N ALA A 240 2.63 20.09 -5.90
CA ALA A 240 1.61 20.88 -6.59
C ALA A 240 0.75 21.64 -5.55
N PRO A 241 0.32 22.90 -5.80
CA PRO A 241 -0.53 23.62 -4.85
C PRO A 241 -1.86 22.91 -4.60
N GLY A 242 -2.28 22.80 -3.33
CA GLY A 242 -3.57 22.21 -2.97
C GLY A 242 -3.66 21.76 -1.51
N THR A 243 -4.76 21.09 -1.18
CA THR A 243 -4.97 20.51 0.16
C THR A 243 -4.51 19.06 0.15
N TYR A 244 -3.54 18.75 1.01
CA TYR A 244 -2.99 17.41 1.14
C TYR A 244 -3.43 16.76 2.45
N ARG A 245 -3.51 15.43 2.41
CA ARG A 245 -3.53 14.61 3.63
C ARG A 245 -2.63 13.40 3.45
N GLN A 246 -2.03 12.94 4.54
CA GLN A 246 -1.43 11.62 4.54
C GLN A 246 -2.53 10.55 4.37
N ILE A 247 -2.28 9.56 3.52
CA ILE A 247 -3.21 8.45 3.31
C ILE A 247 -2.45 7.12 3.15
N THR A 248 -3.04 6.05 3.66
CA THR A 248 -2.58 4.68 3.38
C THR A 248 -3.37 4.07 2.21
N GLY A 249 -2.80 3.06 1.54
CA GLY A 249 -3.45 2.47 0.36
C GLY A 249 -4.83 1.87 0.66
N ASN A 250 -5.00 1.13 1.75
CA ASN A 250 -6.31 0.60 2.14
C ASN A 250 -7.34 1.70 2.44
N THR A 251 -6.91 2.80 3.05
CA THR A 251 -7.79 3.95 3.31
C THR A 251 -8.19 4.65 2.01
N ALA A 252 -7.23 4.83 1.09
CA ALA A 252 -7.48 5.41 -0.23
C ALA A 252 -8.45 4.54 -1.05
N LEU A 253 -8.29 3.20 -1.05
CA LEU A 253 -9.26 2.27 -1.65
C LEU A 253 -10.66 2.46 -1.08
N ALA A 254 -10.79 2.50 0.25
CA ALA A 254 -12.07 2.71 0.92
C ALA A 254 -12.72 4.04 0.50
N TYR A 255 -11.94 5.12 0.39
CA TYR A 255 -12.45 6.41 -0.09
C TYR A 255 -12.83 6.40 -1.56
N GLY A 256 -12.07 5.69 -2.40
CA GLY A 256 -12.43 5.51 -3.80
C GLY A 256 -13.78 4.80 -3.96
N ILE A 257 -14.07 3.81 -3.12
CA ILE A 257 -15.37 3.12 -3.08
C ILE A 257 -16.49 4.05 -2.59
N VAL A 258 -16.24 4.86 -1.56
CA VAL A 258 -17.22 5.87 -1.09
C VAL A 258 -17.51 6.89 -2.19
N ALA A 259 -16.48 7.38 -2.87
CA ALA A 259 -16.62 8.28 -4.00
C ALA A 259 -17.42 7.62 -5.14
N ALA A 260 -17.11 6.36 -5.47
CA ALA A 260 -17.86 5.58 -6.45
C ALA A 260 -19.34 5.41 -6.09
N ALA A 261 -19.67 5.19 -4.81
CA ALA A 261 -21.06 5.14 -4.34
C ALA A 261 -21.80 6.45 -4.64
N GLN A 262 -21.15 7.58 -4.36
CA GLN A 262 -21.73 8.91 -4.59
C GLN A 262 -21.87 9.22 -6.09
N GLN A 263 -20.85 8.92 -6.90
CA GLN A 263 -20.88 9.18 -8.34
C GLN A 263 -21.85 8.27 -9.10
N SER A 264 -21.96 7.00 -8.69
CA SER A 264 -22.94 6.06 -9.28
C SER A 264 -24.36 6.26 -8.77
N LYS A 265 -24.52 6.91 -7.62
CA LYS A 265 -25.78 7.07 -6.88
C LYS A 265 -26.39 5.73 -6.47
N LEU A 266 -25.55 4.70 -6.31
CA LEU A 266 -25.96 3.37 -5.88
C LEU A 266 -25.61 3.13 -4.41
N PRO A 267 -26.46 2.40 -3.66
CA PRO A 267 -26.01 1.82 -2.41
C PRO A 267 -24.89 0.81 -2.69
N VAL A 268 -23.97 0.66 -1.74
CA VAL A 268 -22.86 -0.29 -1.82
C VAL A 268 -23.01 -1.34 -0.73
N LEU A 269 -22.85 -2.61 -1.09
CA LEU A 269 -22.66 -3.69 -0.12
C LEU A 269 -21.23 -4.21 -0.21
N LEU A 270 -20.47 -4.04 0.87
CA LEU A 270 -19.23 -4.79 1.08
C LEU A 270 -19.55 -6.12 1.77
N GLY A 271 -19.55 -7.23 1.02
CA GLY A 271 -19.64 -8.58 1.57
C GLY A 271 -18.23 -9.19 1.67
N THR A 272 -17.73 -9.42 2.88
CA THR A 272 -16.32 -9.84 3.07
C THR A 272 -16.09 -10.68 4.32
N TYR A 273 -14.96 -11.39 4.36
CA TYR A 273 -14.45 -12.10 5.52
C TYR A 273 -13.12 -11.46 5.95
N PRO A 274 -12.87 -11.23 7.26
CA PRO A 274 -11.64 -10.58 7.70
C PRO A 274 -10.38 -11.40 7.36
N ILE A 275 -9.48 -10.80 6.57
CA ILE A 275 -8.20 -11.40 6.18
C ILE A 275 -7.13 -10.31 6.05
N THR A 276 -5.94 -10.52 6.62
CA THR A 276 -4.79 -9.60 6.47
C THR A 276 -4.24 -9.67 5.04
N PRO A 277 -3.93 -8.54 4.38
CA PRO A 277 -4.00 -7.15 4.85
C PRO A 277 -5.30 -6.40 4.48
N ALA A 278 -6.33 -7.08 3.98
CA ALA A 278 -7.55 -6.45 3.44
C ALA A 278 -8.59 -6.01 4.49
N SER A 279 -8.52 -6.51 5.73
CA SER A 279 -9.49 -6.19 6.79
C SER A 279 -9.66 -4.70 7.08
N ASP A 280 -8.63 -3.88 6.86
CA ASP A 280 -8.70 -2.44 7.11
C ASP A 280 -9.66 -1.72 6.17
N ILE A 281 -9.91 -2.28 4.97
CA ILE A 281 -10.93 -1.77 4.05
C ILE A 281 -12.32 -1.91 4.69
N LEU A 282 -12.61 -3.04 5.33
CA LEU A 282 -13.85 -3.26 6.07
C LEU A 282 -13.96 -2.30 7.26
N HIS A 283 -12.89 -2.16 8.04
CA HIS A 283 -12.87 -1.25 9.19
C HIS A 283 -13.15 0.20 8.77
N GLU A 284 -12.51 0.67 7.69
CA GLU A 284 -12.68 2.03 7.21
C GLU A 284 -14.08 2.24 6.63
N LEU A 285 -14.56 1.37 5.74
CA LEU A 285 -15.90 1.48 5.13
C LEU A 285 -17.04 1.42 6.17
N SER A 286 -16.86 0.70 7.28
CA SER A 286 -17.87 0.60 8.34
C SER A 286 -18.24 1.96 8.98
N LYS A 287 -17.38 2.96 8.84
CA LYS A 287 -17.54 4.33 9.37
C LYS A 287 -18.40 5.23 8.47
N TYR A 288 -18.73 4.78 7.25
CA TYR A 288 -19.31 5.62 6.19
C TYR A 288 -20.74 5.23 5.79
N LYS A 289 -21.53 4.72 6.74
CA LYS A 289 -22.94 4.32 6.49
C LYS A 289 -23.80 5.45 5.92
N GLN A 290 -23.50 6.69 6.29
CA GLN A 290 -24.16 7.90 5.79
C GLN A 290 -24.01 8.12 4.27
N PHE A 291 -23.05 7.46 3.63
CA PHE A 291 -22.82 7.52 2.18
C PHE A 291 -23.42 6.31 1.43
N GLY A 292 -24.38 5.59 2.03
CA GLY A 292 -25.01 4.43 1.40
C GLY A 292 -24.18 3.14 1.45
N ILE A 293 -23.17 3.10 2.32
CA ILE A 293 -22.29 1.94 2.50
C ILE A 293 -22.88 0.99 3.54
N THR A 294 -23.10 -0.26 3.15
CA THR A 294 -23.45 -1.37 4.05
C THR A 294 -22.30 -2.36 4.09
N THR A 295 -21.82 -2.70 5.28
CA THR A 295 -20.78 -3.71 5.49
C THR A 295 -21.41 -4.99 6.05
N PHE A 296 -21.07 -6.13 5.46
CA PHE A 296 -21.50 -7.45 5.87
C PHE A 296 -20.26 -8.33 6.09
N GLN A 297 -19.94 -8.56 7.36
CA GLN A 297 -18.92 -9.52 7.75
C GLN A 297 -19.53 -10.92 7.72
N ALA A 298 -19.15 -11.69 6.71
CA ALA A 298 -19.64 -13.04 6.50
C ALA A 298 -18.87 -14.05 7.36
N GLU A 299 -19.39 -15.28 7.40
CA GLU A 299 -18.81 -16.45 8.05
C GLU A 299 -17.56 -16.98 7.34
N ASP A 300 -17.47 -16.79 6.02
CA ASP A 300 -16.33 -17.16 5.17
C ASP A 300 -16.28 -16.31 3.88
N GLU A 301 -15.24 -16.51 3.06
CA GLU A 301 -15.05 -15.79 1.81
C GLU A 301 -16.13 -16.07 0.75
N ILE A 302 -16.72 -17.28 0.74
CA ILE A 302 -17.74 -17.70 -0.22
C ILE A 302 -19.04 -16.95 0.07
N ALA A 303 -19.52 -16.99 1.31
CA ALA A 303 -20.68 -16.24 1.77
C ALA A 303 -20.52 -14.73 1.53
N GLY A 304 -19.33 -14.20 1.79
CA GLY A 304 -19.02 -12.78 1.57
C GLY A 304 -19.20 -12.36 0.10
N ILE A 305 -18.61 -13.09 -0.85
CA ILE A 305 -18.75 -12.74 -2.28
C ILE A 305 -20.16 -13.03 -2.81
N CYS A 306 -20.83 -14.09 -2.32
CA CYS A 306 -22.21 -14.39 -2.70
C CYS A 306 -23.16 -13.27 -2.27
N ALA A 307 -22.97 -12.71 -1.07
CA ALA A 307 -23.72 -11.54 -0.62
C ALA A 307 -23.46 -10.32 -1.51
N ALA A 308 -22.21 -10.04 -1.86
CA ALA A 308 -21.83 -8.93 -2.75
C ALA A 308 -22.45 -9.06 -4.16
N LEU A 309 -22.37 -10.26 -4.76
CA LEU A 309 -22.98 -10.51 -6.07
C LEU A 309 -24.52 -10.45 -6.00
N GLY A 310 -25.12 -10.95 -4.91
CA GLY A 310 -26.56 -10.84 -4.66
C GLY A 310 -27.04 -9.39 -4.52
N ALA A 311 -26.26 -8.54 -3.87
CA ALA A 311 -26.54 -7.10 -3.82
C ALA A 311 -26.51 -6.46 -5.22
N SER A 312 -25.57 -6.89 -6.06
CA SER A 312 -25.49 -6.47 -7.46
C SER A 312 -26.68 -6.97 -8.28
N TYR A 313 -27.18 -8.18 -8.01
CA TYR A 313 -28.45 -8.60 -8.60
C TYR A 313 -29.62 -7.68 -8.17
N GLY A 314 -29.62 -7.23 -6.91
CA GLY A 314 -30.63 -6.33 -6.34
C GLY A 314 -30.52 -4.85 -6.73
N GLY A 315 -29.58 -4.46 -7.61
CA GLY A 315 -29.41 -3.07 -8.05
C GLY A 315 -28.42 -2.23 -7.23
N ALA A 316 -27.72 -2.81 -6.26
CA ALA A 316 -26.63 -2.16 -5.55
C ALA A 316 -25.29 -2.38 -6.27
N LEU A 317 -24.23 -1.69 -5.85
CA LEU A 317 -22.86 -2.08 -6.20
C LEU A 317 -22.35 -3.10 -5.17
N GLY A 318 -22.07 -4.32 -5.63
CA GLY A 318 -21.39 -5.33 -4.84
C GLY A 318 -19.89 -5.13 -4.80
N VAL A 319 -19.32 -5.19 -3.60
CA VAL A 319 -17.88 -5.13 -3.36
C VAL A 319 -17.47 -6.27 -2.43
N THR A 320 -16.32 -6.87 -2.66
CA THR A 320 -15.68 -7.80 -1.72
C THR A 320 -14.19 -7.47 -1.64
N SER A 321 -13.60 -7.62 -0.46
CA SER A 321 -12.16 -7.44 -0.23
C SER A 321 -11.54 -8.72 0.30
N THR A 322 -10.32 -9.05 -0.10
CA THR A 322 -9.69 -10.32 0.26
C THR A 322 -8.17 -10.30 -0.02
N SER A 323 -7.55 -11.47 0.07
CA SER A 323 -6.18 -11.74 -0.38
C SER A 323 -6.14 -13.08 -1.14
N GLY A 324 -5.01 -13.49 -1.73
CA GLY A 324 -4.86 -14.69 -2.57
C GLY A 324 -5.65 -15.95 -2.15
N PRO A 325 -5.59 -16.42 -0.87
CA PRO A 325 -6.38 -17.59 -0.44
C PRO A 325 -7.88 -17.39 -0.59
N GLY A 326 -8.37 -16.20 -0.29
CA GLY A 326 -9.77 -15.88 -0.43
C GLY A 326 -10.20 -15.68 -1.88
N VAL A 327 -9.32 -15.20 -2.77
CA VAL A 327 -9.57 -15.22 -4.22
C VAL A 327 -9.79 -16.65 -4.71
N ALA A 328 -9.03 -17.62 -4.19
CA ALA A 328 -9.19 -19.03 -4.57
C ALA A 328 -10.60 -19.53 -4.20
N LEU A 329 -11.07 -19.25 -2.98
CA LEU A 329 -12.41 -19.62 -2.53
C LEU A 329 -13.52 -18.87 -3.28
N LYS A 330 -13.27 -17.63 -3.67
CA LYS A 330 -14.24 -16.78 -4.39
C LYS A 330 -14.36 -17.10 -5.88
N SER A 331 -13.45 -17.90 -6.44
CA SER A 331 -13.32 -18.09 -7.89
C SER A 331 -14.59 -18.62 -8.56
N GLU A 332 -15.34 -19.51 -7.91
CA GLU A 332 -16.64 -19.99 -8.41
C GLU A 332 -17.66 -18.85 -8.54
N THR A 333 -17.81 -18.01 -7.52
CA THR A 333 -18.76 -16.88 -7.54
C THR A 333 -18.30 -15.77 -8.47
N ILE A 334 -17.00 -15.56 -8.67
CA ILE A 334 -16.51 -14.66 -9.73
C ILE A 334 -16.92 -15.20 -11.09
N GLY A 335 -16.76 -16.51 -11.33
CA GLY A 335 -17.26 -17.18 -12.54
C GLY A 335 -18.77 -17.02 -12.73
N LEU A 336 -19.55 -17.14 -11.65
CA LEU A 336 -20.99 -16.83 -11.68
C LEU A 336 -21.26 -15.36 -12.03
N GLY A 337 -20.47 -14.42 -11.53
CA GLY A 337 -20.57 -13.00 -11.87
C GLY A 337 -20.29 -12.72 -13.35
N VAL A 338 -19.30 -13.39 -13.94
CA VAL A 338 -19.04 -13.35 -15.39
C VAL A 338 -20.22 -13.91 -16.17
N MET A 339 -20.75 -15.06 -15.75
CA MET A 339 -21.85 -15.74 -16.42
C MET A 339 -23.17 -14.94 -16.32
N THR A 340 -23.43 -14.32 -15.18
CA THR A 340 -24.63 -13.50 -14.94
C THR A 340 -24.47 -12.05 -15.41
N GLU A 341 -23.27 -11.67 -15.87
CA GLU A 341 -22.92 -10.33 -16.33
C GLU A 341 -23.43 -9.26 -15.36
N LEU A 342 -22.98 -9.34 -14.12
CA LEU A 342 -23.28 -8.40 -13.04
C LEU A 342 -22.03 -7.61 -12.67
N PRO A 343 -22.17 -6.31 -12.32
CA PRO A 343 -21.06 -5.53 -11.79
C PRO A 343 -20.63 -6.12 -10.44
N LEU A 344 -19.33 -6.32 -10.24
CA LEU A 344 -18.78 -6.76 -8.95
C LEU A 344 -17.34 -6.27 -8.83
N LEU A 345 -17.00 -5.58 -7.75
CA LEU A 345 -15.62 -5.22 -7.46
C LEU A 345 -15.00 -6.25 -6.51
N VAL A 346 -13.93 -6.91 -6.93
CA VAL A 346 -13.15 -7.86 -6.12
C VAL A 346 -11.78 -7.27 -5.85
N ILE A 347 -11.55 -6.85 -4.61
CA ILE A 347 -10.27 -6.25 -4.20
C ILE A 347 -9.41 -7.35 -3.61
N ASP A 348 -8.30 -7.65 -4.29
CA ASP A 348 -7.29 -8.58 -3.83
C ASP A 348 -6.08 -7.78 -3.33
N VAL A 349 -5.87 -7.78 -2.01
CA VAL A 349 -4.68 -7.20 -1.40
C VAL A 349 -3.67 -8.33 -1.25
N GLN A 350 -2.80 -8.48 -2.25
CA GLN A 350 -1.86 -9.58 -2.36
C GLN A 350 -0.88 -9.63 -1.17
N ARG A 351 -0.51 -10.84 -0.78
CA ARG A 351 0.45 -11.14 0.29
C ARG A 351 1.27 -12.37 -0.06
N GLY A 352 2.35 -12.64 0.67
CA GLY A 352 3.21 -13.79 0.40
C GLY A 352 2.44 -15.12 0.42
N GLY A 353 2.54 -15.90 -0.65
CA GLY A 353 1.95 -17.23 -0.80
C GLY A 353 2.98 -18.36 -0.66
N PRO A 354 2.63 -19.60 -1.06
CA PRO A 354 1.29 -20.12 -1.36
C PRO A 354 0.51 -20.51 -0.10
N SER A 355 -0.78 -20.89 -0.25
CA SER A 355 -1.66 -21.26 0.88
C SER A 355 -1.73 -20.14 1.93
N THR A 356 -1.56 -20.42 3.23
CA THR A 356 -1.48 -19.36 4.25
C THR A 356 -0.32 -18.39 3.98
N GLY A 357 0.81 -18.92 3.52
CA GLY A 357 2.01 -18.19 3.16
C GLY A 357 2.55 -17.31 4.28
N LEU A 358 2.79 -16.03 3.96
CA LEU A 358 3.33 -15.00 4.84
C LEU A 358 2.32 -13.83 4.95
N PRO A 359 1.32 -13.92 5.84
CA PRO A 359 0.19 -12.98 5.86
C PRO A 359 0.54 -11.49 6.00
N THR A 360 1.68 -11.19 6.62
CA THR A 360 2.17 -9.83 6.90
C THR A 360 3.23 -9.34 5.92
N LYS A 361 3.55 -10.13 4.89
CA LYS A 361 4.60 -9.83 3.90
C LYS A 361 4.00 -9.57 2.53
N THR A 362 4.58 -8.60 1.83
CA THR A 362 4.15 -8.23 0.48
C THR A 362 4.65 -9.23 -0.55
N GLU A 363 3.84 -9.49 -1.56
CA GLU A 363 4.20 -10.26 -2.74
C GLU A 363 3.21 -9.91 -3.87
N GLN A 364 3.59 -10.13 -5.12
CA GLN A 364 2.74 -9.88 -6.29
C GLN A 364 2.54 -11.16 -7.09
N ALA A 365 2.09 -12.22 -6.42
CA ALA A 365 2.06 -13.58 -6.96
C ALA A 365 0.65 -14.08 -7.34
N ASP A 366 -0.37 -13.21 -7.38
CA ASP A 366 -1.74 -13.63 -7.65
C ASP A 366 -2.20 -13.26 -9.08
N LEU A 367 -1.34 -12.67 -9.93
CA LEU A 367 -1.70 -12.24 -11.30
C LEU A 367 -2.22 -13.39 -12.18
N LEU A 368 -1.57 -14.55 -12.19
CA LEU A 368 -2.05 -15.70 -12.97
C LEU A 368 -3.34 -16.29 -12.38
N GLN A 369 -3.53 -16.24 -11.06
CA GLN A 369 -4.79 -16.62 -10.43
C GLN A 369 -5.91 -15.64 -10.81
N ALA A 370 -5.62 -14.35 -10.86
CA ALA A 370 -6.54 -13.32 -11.32
C ALA A 370 -6.88 -13.49 -12.81
N MET A 371 -5.92 -13.86 -13.66
CA MET A 371 -6.13 -14.11 -15.09
C MET A 371 -6.90 -15.41 -15.36
N TYR A 372 -6.54 -16.51 -14.68
CA TYR A 372 -6.90 -17.87 -15.09
C TYR A 372 -7.40 -18.78 -13.95
N GLY A 373 -7.63 -18.27 -12.74
CA GLY A 373 -8.04 -19.07 -11.58
C GLY A 373 -9.48 -19.57 -11.59
N ARG A 374 -10.23 -19.32 -12.67
CA ARG A 374 -11.65 -19.66 -12.83
C ARG A 374 -11.81 -20.74 -13.90
N ASN A 375 -12.87 -21.54 -13.81
CA ASN A 375 -13.15 -22.59 -14.78
C ASN A 375 -13.75 -22.02 -16.09
N GLY A 376 -13.39 -22.62 -17.22
CA GLY A 376 -13.86 -22.22 -18.55
C GLY A 376 -13.37 -20.83 -18.99
N GLU A 377 -13.80 -20.39 -20.18
CA GLU A 377 -13.50 -19.07 -20.73
C GLU A 377 -14.25 -17.98 -19.94
N SER A 378 -13.60 -17.44 -18.91
CA SER A 378 -14.19 -16.55 -17.90
C SER A 378 -13.35 -15.28 -17.69
N PRO A 379 -13.30 -14.41 -18.72
CA PRO A 379 -12.48 -13.21 -18.70
C PRO A 379 -13.06 -12.15 -17.75
N VAL A 380 -12.16 -11.39 -17.12
CA VAL A 380 -12.48 -10.31 -16.18
C VAL A 380 -11.46 -9.19 -16.34
N PRO A 381 -11.83 -7.92 -16.23
CA PRO A 381 -10.87 -6.84 -16.19
C PRO A 381 -10.02 -6.89 -14.92
N ILE A 382 -8.75 -6.48 -15.04
CA ILE A 382 -7.78 -6.48 -13.94
C ILE A 382 -7.04 -5.15 -13.92
N ILE A 383 -7.05 -4.50 -12.76
CA ILE A 383 -6.42 -3.18 -12.51
C ILE A 383 -5.50 -3.30 -11.29
N ALA A 384 -4.34 -2.64 -11.31
CA ALA A 384 -3.44 -2.56 -10.18
C ALA A 384 -3.00 -1.11 -9.89
N PRO A 385 -3.19 -0.59 -8.66
CA PRO A 385 -2.70 0.73 -8.27
C PRO A 385 -1.18 0.72 -8.11
N GLN A 386 -0.53 1.82 -8.48
CA GLN A 386 0.94 1.94 -8.44
C GLN A 386 1.49 2.45 -7.11
N SER A 387 0.65 3.09 -6.28
CA SER A 387 1.03 3.74 -5.02
C SER A 387 -0.15 3.83 -4.03
N PRO A 388 0.11 4.12 -2.73
CA PRO A 388 -0.95 4.31 -1.73
C PRO A 388 -2.01 5.36 -2.09
N ALA A 389 -1.65 6.52 -2.65
CA ALA A 389 -2.62 7.53 -3.05
C ALA A 389 -3.39 7.11 -4.30
N ASP A 390 -2.72 6.42 -5.23
CA ASP A 390 -3.29 5.97 -6.49
C ASP A 390 -4.41 4.93 -6.34
N CYS A 391 -4.43 4.20 -5.23
CA CYS A 391 -5.53 3.34 -4.82
C CYS A 391 -6.91 4.01 -4.92
N PHE A 392 -7.02 5.31 -4.63
CA PHE A 392 -8.28 6.04 -4.74
C PHE A 392 -8.79 6.06 -6.20
N ALA A 393 -7.93 6.45 -7.14
CA ALA A 393 -8.26 6.53 -8.56
C ALA A 393 -8.49 5.14 -9.17
N ALA A 394 -7.67 4.15 -8.79
CA ALA A 394 -7.82 2.78 -9.26
C ALA A 394 -9.15 2.15 -8.83
N ALA A 395 -9.62 2.42 -7.60
CA ALA A 395 -10.93 1.96 -7.14
C ALA A 395 -12.09 2.60 -7.90
N LEU A 396 -12.00 3.89 -8.23
CA LEU A 396 -12.97 4.59 -9.07
C LEU A 396 -13.02 4.01 -10.48
N GLU A 397 -11.85 3.83 -11.11
CA GLU A 397 -11.73 3.25 -12.45
C GLU A 397 -12.26 1.81 -12.51
N ALA A 398 -11.87 0.97 -11.55
CA ALA A 398 -12.35 -0.41 -11.46
C ALA A 398 -13.87 -0.48 -11.29
N THR A 399 -14.43 0.41 -10.46
CA THR A 399 -15.88 0.48 -10.27
C THR A 399 -16.58 0.97 -11.53
N HIS A 400 -16.04 1.99 -12.19
CA HIS A 400 -16.57 2.51 -13.43
C HIS A 400 -16.61 1.40 -14.50
N ILE A 401 -15.54 0.63 -14.65
CA ILE A 401 -15.51 -0.51 -15.57
C ILE A 401 -16.53 -1.59 -15.17
N ALA A 402 -16.60 -1.96 -13.89
CA ALA A 402 -17.52 -2.99 -13.41
C ALA A 402 -18.98 -2.61 -13.72
N LEU A 403 -19.33 -1.36 -13.45
CA LEU A 403 -20.64 -0.79 -13.77
C LEU A 403 -20.83 -0.75 -15.29
N THR A 404 -20.04 0.00 -16.05
CA THR A 404 -20.24 0.23 -17.49
C THR A 404 -20.36 -1.07 -18.29
N TYR A 405 -19.50 -2.05 -18.02
CA TYR A 405 -19.46 -3.31 -18.80
C TYR A 405 -20.27 -4.46 -18.16
N ARG A 406 -20.83 -4.25 -16.97
CA ARG A 406 -21.60 -5.25 -16.20
C ARG A 406 -20.83 -6.57 -16.09
N THR A 407 -19.67 -6.48 -15.43
CA THR A 407 -18.76 -7.62 -15.25
C THR A 407 -18.04 -7.52 -13.91
N PRO A 408 -17.59 -8.64 -13.32
CA PRO A 408 -16.64 -8.61 -12.22
C PRO A 408 -15.31 -7.98 -12.66
N VAL A 409 -14.73 -7.14 -11.82
CA VAL A 409 -13.40 -6.53 -11.99
C VAL A 409 -12.53 -6.89 -10.79
N LEU A 410 -11.31 -7.36 -11.04
CA LEU A 410 -10.30 -7.54 -10.00
C LEU A 410 -9.43 -6.30 -9.88
N LEU A 411 -9.29 -5.81 -8.65
CA LEU A 411 -8.33 -4.77 -8.29
C LEU A 411 -7.22 -5.41 -7.45
N LEU A 412 -6.02 -5.54 -8.03
CA LEU A 412 -4.85 -6.17 -7.42
C LEU A 412 -3.97 -5.14 -6.74
N SER A 413 -4.17 -4.94 -5.44
CA SER A 413 -3.22 -4.24 -4.57
C SER A 413 -2.20 -5.23 -4.00
N ASP A 414 -1.30 -4.78 -3.13
CA ASP A 414 -0.38 -5.64 -2.40
C ASP A 414 -0.06 -5.06 -1.02
N GLY A 415 0.53 -5.88 -0.15
CA GLY A 415 0.85 -5.50 1.23
C GLY A 415 1.75 -4.27 1.37
N ALA A 416 2.55 -3.91 0.36
CA ALA A 416 3.38 -2.71 0.41
C ALA A 416 2.55 -1.46 0.14
N VAL A 417 1.75 -1.46 -0.93
CA VAL A 417 0.84 -0.34 -1.26
C VAL A 417 -0.26 -0.18 -0.22
N ALA A 418 -0.85 -1.28 0.25
CA ALA A 418 -1.96 -1.26 1.20
C ALA A 418 -1.60 -0.61 2.54
N ASN A 419 -0.41 -0.91 3.06
CA ASN A 419 0.07 -0.45 4.37
C ASN A 419 0.96 0.80 4.29
N GLY A 420 1.61 1.04 3.14
CA GLY A 420 2.41 2.23 2.91
C GLY A 420 1.56 3.49 2.94
N SER A 421 2.19 4.63 3.21
CA SER A 421 1.54 5.94 3.16
C SER A 421 2.37 6.95 2.38
N GLU A 422 1.66 7.90 1.75
CA GLU A 422 2.24 9.04 1.05
C GLU A 422 1.30 10.27 1.16
N PRO A 423 1.78 11.48 0.82
CA PRO A 423 0.92 12.65 0.71
C PRO A 423 -0.05 12.50 -0.47
N TRP A 424 -1.34 12.61 -0.19
CA TRP A 424 -2.38 12.59 -1.21
C TRP A 424 -3.01 13.96 -1.38
N LEU A 425 -2.92 14.49 -2.60
CA LEU A 425 -3.65 15.66 -3.03
C LEU A 425 -5.14 15.31 -3.10
N ILE A 426 -5.94 15.95 -2.25
CA ILE A 426 -7.38 15.70 -2.21
C ILE A 426 -8.00 16.26 -3.50
N PRO A 427 -8.67 15.42 -4.32
CA PRO A 427 -9.33 15.89 -5.54
C PRO A 427 -10.57 16.72 -5.19
N ASP A 428 -10.95 17.62 -6.10
CA ASP A 428 -12.27 18.23 -6.03
C ASP A 428 -13.34 17.16 -6.35
N ALA A 429 -14.38 17.10 -5.53
CA ALA A 429 -15.49 16.16 -5.73
C ALA A 429 -16.23 16.43 -7.04
N ALA A 430 -16.21 17.68 -7.55
CA ALA A 430 -16.82 18.06 -8.81
C ALA A 430 -16.06 17.53 -10.05
N ASP A 431 -14.77 17.23 -9.91
CA ASP A 431 -13.91 16.75 -11.00
C ASP A 431 -13.92 15.22 -11.12
N LEU A 432 -14.62 14.53 -10.23
CA LEU A 432 -14.73 13.08 -10.26
C LEU A 432 -15.59 12.61 -11.45
N PRO A 433 -15.26 11.46 -12.05
CA PRO A 433 -16.00 10.94 -13.20
C PRO A 433 -17.44 10.58 -12.84
N ASP A 434 -18.35 10.74 -13.80
CA ASP A 434 -19.73 10.27 -13.69
C ASP A 434 -19.78 8.74 -13.82
N LEU A 435 -20.31 8.07 -12.79
CA LEU A 435 -20.46 6.61 -12.74
C LEU A 435 -21.95 6.21 -12.81
N THR A 436 -22.85 7.12 -13.17
CA THR A 436 -24.29 6.86 -13.15
C THR A 436 -24.67 5.73 -14.08
N VAL A 437 -25.55 4.85 -13.59
CA VAL A 437 -26.07 3.72 -14.34
C VAL A 437 -27.55 3.90 -14.66
N ARG A 438 -27.97 3.41 -15.83
CA ARG A 438 -29.38 3.31 -16.19
C ARG A 438 -29.84 1.87 -16.00
N PHE A 439 -30.86 1.69 -15.17
CA PHE A 439 -31.57 0.43 -15.05
C PHE A 439 -32.62 0.32 -16.16
N ALA A 440 -32.89 -0.91 -16.61
CA ALA A 440 -34.03 -1.16 -17.47
C ALA A 440 -35.33 -0.90 -16.70
N THR A 441 -36.25 -0.17 -17.33
CA THR A 441 -37.55 0.21 -16.77
C THR A 441 -38.74 -0.35 -17.55
N GLU A 442 -38.50 -0.86 -18.76
CA GLU A 442 -39.52 -1.36 -19.67
C GLU A 442 -39.02 -2.57 -20.49
N PRO A 443 -39.93 -3.42 -21.02
CA PRO A 443 -39.60 -4.49 -21.96
C PRO A 443 -38.77 -4.00 -23.14
N ASN A 444 -37.83 -4.83 -23.61
CA ASN A 444 -36.87 -4.46 -24.66
C ASN A 444 -36.75 -5.50 -25.77
N SER A 445 -37.61 -6.53 -25.80
CA SER A 445 -37.65 -7.47 -26.92
C SER A 445 -37.91 -6.72 -28.24
N PRO A 446 -37.53 -7.26 -29.40
CA PRO A 446 -37.72 -6.58 -30.69
C PRO A 446 -39.19 -6.20 -31.00
N ASP A 447 -40.15 -6.93 -30.44
CA ASP A 447 -41.59 -6.68 -30.54
C ASP A 447 -42.17 -5.91 -29.33
N GLY A 448 -41.34 -5.55 -28.36
CA GLY A 448 -41.71 -4.83 -27.13
C GLY A 448 -42.57 -5.63 -26.15
N SER A 449 -42.77 -6.94 -26.38
CA SER A 449 -43.69 -7.76 -25.58
C SER A 449 -43.08 -8.30 -24.29
N ALA A 450 -41.74 -8.40 -24.21
CA ALA A 450 -41.03 -9.04 -23.11
C ALA A 450 -39.67 -8.38 -22.81
N PHE A 451 -39.14 -8.66 -21.62
CA PHE A 451 -37.78 -8.26 -21.26
C PHE A 451 -36.78 -9.37 -21.63
N TRP A 452 -35.79 -9.02 -22.45
CA TRP A 452 -34.68 -9.85 -22.90
C TRP A 452 -33.42 -9.43 -22.14
N PRO A 453 -33.07 -10.14 -21.05
CA PRO A 453 -32.00 -9.74 -20.14
C PRO A 453 -30.61 -9.78 -20.75
N TYR A 454 -30.40 -10.50 -21.86
CA TYR A 454 -29.13 -10.55 -22.61
C TYR A 454 -29.22 -9.78 -23.93
N LEU A 455 -30.20 -8.89 -24.10
CA LEU A 455 -30.09 -7.88 -25.15
C LEU A 455 -28.97 -6.92 -24.76
N ARG A 456 -27.98 -6.80 -25.65
CA ARG A 456 -26.72 -6.13 -25.37
C ARG A 456 -26.73 -4.72 -25.93
N ASP A 457 -26.09 -3.83 -25.18
CA ASP A 457 -25.65 -2.54 -25.69
C ASP A 457 -24.58 -2.76 -26.78
N PRO A 458 -24.68 -2.12 -27.96
CA PRO A 458 -23.78 -2.38 -29.08
C PRO A 458 -22.36 -1.86 -28.87
N GLU A 459 -22.15 -0.89 -27.98
CA GLU A 459 -20.84 -0.29 -27.72
C GLU A 459 -20.09 -1.05 -26.63
N THR A 460 -20.77 -1.34 -25.52
CA THR A 460 -20.18 -1.96 -24.33
C THR A 460 -20.36 -3.48 -24.30
N LEU A 461 -21.25 -4.04 -25.12
CA LEU A 461 -21.72 -5.43 -25.05
C LEU A 461 -22.34 -5.81 -23.70
N ALA A 462 -22.58 -4.82 -22.83
CA ALA A 462 -23.19 -5.00 -21.54
C ALA A 462 -24.67 -5.35 -21.71
N ARG A 463 -25.16 -6.26 -20.87
CA ARG A 463 -26.56 -6.61 -20.85
C ARG A 463 -27.40 -5.55 -20.13
N ALA A 464 -28.70 -5.49 -20.42
CA ALA A 464 -29.63 -4.68 -19.65
C ALA A 464 -29.72 -5.14 -18.18
N TRP A 465 -29.65 -4.19 -17.23
CA TRP A 465 -29.73 -4.47 -15.79
C TRP A 465 -31.10 -4.02 -15.25
N ALA A 466 -31.96 -4.98 -14.90
CA ALA A 466 -33.26 -4.73 -14.29
C ALA A 466 -33.24 -5.09 -12.81
N VAL A 467 -33.83 -4.23 -11.97
CA VAL A 467 -33.95 -4.47 -10.53
C VAL A 467 -35.12 -5.42 -10.27
N PRO A 468 -34.96 -6.46 -9.42
CA PRO A 468 -36.06 -7.32 -9.02
C PRO A 468 -37.24 -6.52 -8.44
N GLY A 469 -38.46 -6.86 -8.87
CA GLY A 469 -39.68 -6.16 -8.48
C GLY A 469 -40.18 -5.14 -9.49
N THR A 470 -39.39 -4.78 -10.52
CA THR A 470 -39.85 -3.91 -11.61
C THR A 470 -40.92 -4.63 -12.47
N PRO A 471 -42.13 -4.06 -12.61
CA PRO A 471 -43.20 -4.66 -13.41
C PRO A 471 -42.79 -4.88 -14.86
N GLY A 472 -43.14 -6.06 -15.41
CA GLY A 472 -42.88 -6.41 -16.81
C GLY A 472 -41.45 -6.87 -17.13
N LEU A 473 -40.52 -6.80 -16.17
CA LEU A 473 -39.11 -7.18 -16.36
C LEU A 473 -38.75 -8.47 -15.64
N GLN A 474 -39.70 -9.37 -15.42
CA GLN A 474 -39.42 -10.65 -14.77
C GLN A 474 -38.42 -11.45 -15.59
N HIS A 475 -37.28 -11.82 -15.01
CA HIS A 475 -36.22 -12.53 -15.69
C HIS A 475 -35.51 -13.51 -14.75
N ARG A 476 -34.75 -14.43 -15.35
CA ARG A 476 -33.93 -15.41 -14.62
C ARG A 476 -32.54 -15.53 -15.22
N ILE A 477 -31.57 -14.98 -14.52
CA ILE A 477 -30.15 -15.22 -14.77
C ILE A 477 -29.60 -16.25 -13.78
N GLY A 478 -28.51 -16.92 -14.13
CA GLY A 478 -27.88 -17.95 -13.31
C GLY A 478 -26.65 -18.52 -14.01
N GLY A 479 -26.05 -19.57 -13.46
CA GLY A 479 -24.77 -20.12 -13.94
C GLY A 479 -24.82 -21.01 -15.19
N LEU A 480 -26.01 -21.39 -15.69
CA LEU A 480 -26.15 -22.17 -16.91
C LEU A 480 -26.10 -21.27 -18.15
N GLU A 481 -25.49 -21.76 -19.23
CA GLU A 481 -25.38 -21.05 -20.52
C GLU A 481 -26.74 -20.53 -21.00
N LYS A 482 -26.72 -19.30 -21.53
CA LYS A 482 -27.92 -18.55 -21.90
C LYS A 482 -27.98 -18.28 -23.39
N ALA A 483 -29.17 -18.32 -23.95
CA ALA A 483 -29.44 -17.85 -25.30
C ALA A 483 -29.18 -16.34 -25.38
N ASP A 484 -28.44 -15.91 -26.40
CA ASP A 484 -28.25 -14.49 -26.71
C ASP A 484 -29.60 -13.76 -26.86
N GLY A 485 -29.69 -12.54 -26.34
CA GLY A 485 -30.95 -11.81 -26.21
C GLY A 485 -31.86 -12.35 -25.10
N THR A 486 -32.58 -13.44 -25.35
CA THR A 486 -33.70 -13.90 -24.50
C THR A 486 -33.29 -14.31 -23.08
N GLY A 487 -32.05 -14.77 -22.88
CA GLY A 487 -31.60 -15.26 -21.57
C GLY A 487 -32.20 -16.60 -21.12
N ASN A 488 -32.89 -17.31 -22.02
CA ASN A 488 -33.34 -18.69 -21.77
C ASN A 488 -32.15 -19.63 -21.69
N ILE A 489 -32.30 -20.79 -21.05
CA ILE A 489 -31.24 -21.80 -21.02
C ILE A 489 -31.02 -22.30 -22.46
N SER A 490 -29.76 -22.38 -22.88
CA SER A 490 -29.39 -22.89 -24.19
C SER A 490 -28.20 -23.84 -24.09
N TYR A 491 -28.28 -24.96 -24.79
CA TYR A 491 -27.20 -25.94 -24.94
C TYR A 491 -26.73 -26.05 -26.40
N GLU A 492 -27.22 -25.15 -27.26
CA GLU A 492 -26.87 -25.15 -28.69
C GLU A 492 -25.40 -24.76 -28.87
N PRO A 493 -24.61 -25.55 -29.64
CA PRO A 493 -23.17 -25.32 -29.81
C PRO A 493 -22.84 -23.91 -30.34
N ASP A 494 -23.56 -23.46 -31.37
CA ASP A 494 -23.32 -22.14 -31.99
C ASP A 494 -23.65 -20.99 -31.03
N ASN A 495 -24.66 -21.16 -30.18
CA ASN A 495 -24.96 -20.19 -29.14
C ASN A 495 -23.85 -20.12 -28.10
N HIS A 496 -23.32 -21.29 -27.68
CA HIS A 496 -22.23 -21.33 -26.72
C HIS A 496 -20.97 -20.64 -27.25
N ASP A 497 -20.53 -20.95 -28.48
CA ASP A 497 -19.39 -20.28 -29.11
C ASP A 497 -19.60 -18.77 -29.19
N ARG A 498 -20.78 -18.34 -29.65
CA ARG A 498 -21.15 -16.91 -29.72
C ARG A 498 -21.08 -16.23 -28.35
N MET A 499 -21.70 -16.81 -27.33
CA MET A 499 -21.76 -16.21 -25.99
C MET A 499 -20.38 -16.16 -25.31
N VAL A 500 -19.53 -17.18 -25.52
CA VAL A 500 -18.13 -17.17 -25.06
C VAL A 500 -17.37 -16.03 -25.73
N ARG A 501 -17.43 -15.89 -27.06
CA ARG A 501 -16.76 -14.81 -27.79
C ARG A 501 -17.28 -13.43 -27.40
N LEU A 502 -18.57 -13.29 -27.15
CA LEU A 502 -19.16 -12.01 -26.70
C LEU A 502 -18.65 -11.60 -25.32
N ARG A 503 -18.54 -12.53 -24.37
CA ARG A 503 -17.95 -12.26 -23.05
C ARG A 503 -16.49 -11.86 -23.15
N GLN A 504 -15.71 -12.50 -24.04
CA GLN A 504 -14.32 -12.13 -24.30
C GLN A 504 -14.21 -10.76 -24.97
N ALA A 505 -14.94 -10.53 -26.06
CA ALA A 505 -14.93 -9.27 -26.80
C ALA A 505 -15.35 -8.08 -25.92
N LYS A 506 -16.28 -8.29 -24.99
CA LYS A 506 -16.64 -7.28 -23.99
C LYS A 506 -15.43 -6.79 -23.21
N ILE A 507 -14.56 -7.70 -22.75
CA ILE A 507 -13.38 -7.33 -21.96
C ILE A 507 -12.30 -6.72 -22.85
N ASP A 508 -12.07 -7.28 -24.03
CA ASP A 508 -11.06 -6.78 -24.97
C ASP A 508 -11.38 -5.37 -25.50
N ASN A 509 -12.66 -5.01 -25.59
CA ASN A 509 -13.13 -3.70 -26.07
C ASN A 509 -13.19 -2.63 -24.97
N ILE A 510 -12.81 -2.93 -23.72
CA ILE A 510 -12.74 -1.91 -22.67
C ILE A 510 -11.62 -0.92 -23.04
N PRO A 511 -11.93 0.38 -23.20
CA PRO A 511 -10.92 1.37 -23.50
C PRO A 511 -10.05 1.56 -22.27
N VAL A 512 -8.76 1.32 -22.44
CA VAL A 512 -7.72 1.57 -21.45
C VAL A 512 -6.72 2.58 -22.03
N PRO A 513 -6.15 3.49 -21.22
CA PRO A 513 -5.16 4.43 -21.71
C PRO A 513 -3.95 3.73 -22.33
N ASP A 514 -3.38 4.36 -23.36
CA ASP A 514 -2.11 3.92 -23.93
C ASP A 514 -1.01 3.92 -22.87
N LEU A 515 -0.09 2.95 -22.99
CA LEU A 515 1.08 2.89 -22.13
C LEU A 515 1.96 4.11 -22.39
N LEU A 516 2.16 4.92 -21.36
CA LEU A 516 3.09 6.03 -21.36
C LEU A 516 4.48 5.54 -20.95
N VAL A 517 5.50 5.97 -21.70
CA VAL A 517 6.90 5.63 -21.43
C VAL A 517 7.65 6.88 -21.01
N ASP A 518 8.28 6.82 -19.85
CA ASP A 518 9.22 7.83 -19.38
C ASP A 518 10.62 7.47 -19.91
N ASP A 519 10.95 8.04 -21.07
CA ASP A 519 12.31 8.11 -21.64
C ASP A 519 12.68 9.57 -21.93
N PRO A 520 13.28 10.28 -20.96
CA PRO A 520 13.65 11.69 -21.17
C PRO A 520 14.79 11.86 -22.18
N SER A 521 15.53 10.78 -22.49
CA SER A 521 16.63 10.82 -23.46
C SER A 521 16.14 10.65 -24.90
N GLY A 522 15.00 9.98 -25.09
CA GLY A 522 14.50 9.50 -26.39
C GLY A 522 15.44 8.51 -27.09
N LYS A 523 16.44 7.98 -26.37
CA LYS A 523 17.54 7.17 -26.90
C LYS A 523 17.74 5.88 -26.09
N ALA A 524 16.89 5.60 -25.11
CA ALA A 524 17.05 4.41 -24.29
C ALA A 524 16.81 3.16 -25.14
N ARG A 525 17.70 2.16 -25.02
CA ARG A 525 17.54 0.84 -25.68
C ARG A 525 16.99 -0.22 -24.75
N VAL A 526 16.91 0.08 -23.44
CA VAL A 526 16.37 -0.80 -22.41
C VAL A 526 15.12 -0.17 -21.81
N LEU A 527 14.01 -0.91 -21.82
CA LEU A 527 12.76 -0.57 -21.14
C LEU A 527 12.63 -1.38 -19.86
N VAL A 528 12.35 -0.72 -18.75
CA VAL A 528 11.95 -1.37 -17.50
C VAL A 528 10.44 -1.25 -17.34
N LEU A 529 9.75 -2.38 -17.29
CA LEU A 529 8.29 -2.44 -17.21
C LEU A 529 7.86 -3.04 -15.88
N GLY A 530 7.05 -2.31 -15.12
CA GLY A 530 6.50 -2.77 -13.85
C GLY A 530 4.98 -2.71 -13.78
N TRP A 531 4.44 -3.20 -12.67
CA TRP A 531 3.04 -3.08 -12.27
C TRP A 531 2.91 -3.08 -10.73
N GLY A 532 1.85 -2.49 -10.19
CA GLY A 532 1.62 -2.39 -8.75
C GLY A 532 2.76 -1.71 -7.97
N SER A 533 3.07 -2.18 -6.75
CA SER A 533 4.10 -1.59 -5.88
C SER A 533 5.52 -1.54 -6.43
N SER A 534 5.83 -2.24 -7.53
CA SER A 534 7.13 -2.16 -8.19
C SER A 534 7.40 -0.79 -8.83
N TYR A 535 6.38 0.06 -9.04
CA TYR A 535 6.51 1.41 -9.60
C TYR A 535 7.60 2.22 -8.91
N GLY A 536 7.53 2.28 -7.57
CA GLY A 536 8.42 3.10 -6.78
C GLY A 536 9.89 2.67 -6.87
N PRO A 537 10.20 1.40 -6.56
CA PRO A 537 11.56 0.86 -6.69
C PRO A 537 12.13 0.98 -8.11
N ILE A 538 11.33 0.72 -9.15
CA ILE A 538 11.76 0.88 -10.55
C ILE A 538 12.08 2.34 -10.84
N GLY A 539 11.19 3.27 -10.47
CA GLY A 539 11.38 4.71 -10.61
C GLY A 539 12.66 5.20 -9.95
N ALA A 540 12.89 4.82 -8.70
CA ALA A 540 14.08 5.19 -7.97
C ALA A 540 15.35 4.61 -8.62
N ALA A 541 15.33 3.36 -9.05
CA ALA A 541 16.47 2.71 -9.71
C ALA A 541 16.79 3.36 -11.06
N CYS A 542 15.78 3.58 -11.93
CA CYS A 542 15.95 4.27 -13.21
C CYS A 542 16.53 5.67 -13.02
N ARG A 543 16.04 6.45 -12.05
CA ARG A 543 16.61 7.76 -11.70
C ARG A 543 18.10 7.65 -11.32
N ARG A 544 18.49 6.64 -10.55
CA ARG A 544 19.91 6.42 -10.17
C ARG A 544 20.78 6.00 -11.36
N VAL A 545 20.31 5.08 -12.20
CA VAL A 545 21.01 4.67 -13.43
C VAL A 545 21.24 5.85 -14.37
N ARG A 546 20.21 6.71 -14.54
CA ARG A 546 20.33 7.95 -15.33
C ARG A 546 21.34 8.94 -14.75
N LYS A 547 21.39 9.08 -13.42
CA LYS A 547 22.42 9.90 -12.74
C LYS A 547 23.86 9.38 -12.94
N LEU A 548 24.03 8.08 -13.20
CA LEU A 548 25.32 7.48 -13.58
C LEU A 548 25.69 7.72 -15.06
N GLY A 549 24.85 8.42 -15.83
CA GLY A 549 25.11 8.76 -17.24
C GLY A 549 24.57 7.75 -18.26
N HIS A 550 23.80 6.75 -17.83
CA HIS A 550 23.22 5.73 -18.71
C HIS A 550 21.78 6.08 -19.14
N SER A 551 21.36 5.60 -20.32
CA SER A 551 19.99 5.80 -20.82
C SER A 551 19.12 4.57 -20.57
N VAL A 552 18.01 4.74 -19.86
CA VAL A 552 17.04 3.68 -19.55
C VAL A 552 15.63 4.26 -19.55
N ALA A 553 14.70 3.58 -20.22
CA ALA A 553 13.28 3.93 -20.25
C ALA A 553 12.54 3.18 -19.14
N GLN A 554 11.46 3.77 -18.65
CA GLN A 554 10.55 3.08 -17.73
C GLN A 554 9.10 3.26 -18.13
N ALA A 555 8.29 2.23 -17.89
CA ALA A 555 6.85 2.29 -18.07
C ALA A 555 6.14 1.45 -17.00
N HIS A 556 4.87 1.72 -16.75
CA HIS A 556 4.11 1.07 -15.70
C HIS A 556 2.70 0.70 -16.16
N LEU A 557 2.29 -0.54 -15.91
CA LEU A 557 0.97 -1.05 -16.25
C LEU A 557 0.00 -0.88 -15.09
N ARG A 558 -1.05 -0.08 -15.30
CA ARG A 558 -2.25 -0.05 -14.45
C ARG A 558 -3.24 -1.14 -14.83
N ASN A 559 -3.59 -1.21 -16.12
CA ASN A 559 -4.54 -2.19 -16.64
C ASN A 559 -3.77 -3.43 -17.12
N LEU A 560 -4.05 -4.56 -16.47
CA LEU A 560 -3.41 -5.86 -16.75
C LEU A 560 -4.31 -6.75 -17.61
N ASN A 561 -5.62 -6.50 -17.57
CA ASN A 561 -6.57 -7.09 -18.51
C ASN A 561 -7.75 -6.11 -18.75
N PRO A 562 -8.01 -5.69 -19.99
CA PRO A 562 -7.10 -5.79 -21.13
C PRO A 562 -5.81 -4.99 -20.88
N PHE A 563 -4.73 -5.40 -21.55
CA PHE A 563 -3.51 -4.58 -21.64
C PHE A 563 -3.74 -3.36 -22.56
N PRO A 564 -2.96 -2.27 -22.39
CA PRO A 564 -2.95 -1.15 -23.34
C PRO A 564 -2.77 -1.61 -24.79
N ALA A 565 -3.52 -0.99 -25.72
CA ALA A 565 -3.52 -1.40 -27.12
C ALA A 565 -2.13 -1.24 -27.77
N ASN A 566 -1.42 -0.16 -27.43
CA ASN A 566 -0.08 0.13 -27.93
C ASN A 566 1.04 -0.71 -27.29
N LEU A 567 0.74 -1.56 -26.28
CA LEU A 567 1.77 -2.24 -25.48
C LEU A 567 2.73 -3.08 -26.34
N GLY A 568 2.20 -3.84 -27.31
CA GLY A 568 3.03 -4.69 -28.16
C GLY A 568 4.05 -3.92 -28.98
N ASP A 569 3.67 -2.73 -29.47
CA ASP A 569 4.53 -1.88 -30.30
C ASP A 569 5.57 -1.16 -29.45
N VAL A 570 5.17 -0.70 -28.25
CA VAL A 570 6.11 -0.18 -27.25
C VAL A 570 7.15 -1.22 -26.87
N LEU A 571 6.75 -2.46 -26.57
CA LEU A 571 7.70 -3.51 -26.19
C LEU A 571 8.71 -3.82 -27.31
N ARG A 572 8.27 -3.81 -28.57
CA ARG A 572 9.11 -4.08 -29.74
C ARG A 572 10.06 -2.93 -30.10
N SER A 573 9.84 -1.72 -29.59
CA SER A 573 10.70 -0.57 -29.87
C SER A 573 11.98 -0.53 -29.05
N TYR A 574 12.17 -1.48 -28.12
CA TYR A 574 13.36 -1.55 -27.26
C TYR A 574 14.11 -2.86 -27.49
N ASP A 575 15.44 -2.80 -27.45
CA ASP A 575 16.32 -3.96 -27.64
C ASP A 575 16.17 -4.99 -26.50
N LYS A 576 15.89 -4.50 -25.28
CA LYS A 576 15.59 -5.34 -24.11
C LYS A 576 14.46 -4.76 -23.29
N VAL A 577 13.55 -5.64 -22.87
CA VAL A 577 12.52 -5.33 -21.86
C VAL A 577 12.86 -6.07 -20.58
N VAL A 578 13.03 -5.35 -19.47
CA VAL A 578 13.27 -5.92 -18.14
C VAL A 578 12.00 -5.80 -17.32
N VAL A 579 11.57 -6.90 -16.69
CA VAL A 579 10.40 -6.93 -15.80
C VAL A 579 10.83 -7.35 -14.41
N PRO A 580 11.03 -6.39 -13.48
CA PRO A 580 11.19 -6.68 -12.08
C PRO A 580 9.85 -7.09 -11.47
N GLU A 581 9.77 -8.30 -10.91
CA GLU A 581 8.53 -8.82 -10.36
C GLU A 581 8.74 -9.59 -9.06
N MET A 582 7.87 -9.34 -8.08
CA MET A 582 7.92 -10.02 -6.77
C MET A 582 7.22 -11.38 -6.80
N ASN A 583 7.56 -12.17 -7.83
CA ASN A 583 7.07 -13.52 -8.10
C ASN A 583 8.08 -14.20 -9.06
N LEU A 584 7.76 -15.38 -9.61
CA LEU A 584 8.64 -16.15 -10.50
C LEU A 584 8.43 -15.91 -12.02
N GLY A 585 7.96 -14.73 -12.44
CA GLY A 585 7.83 -14.40 -13.87
C GLY A 585 6.41 -14.39 -14.42
N GLN A 586 5.39 -14.08 -13.61
CA GLN A 586 3.99 -14.10 -14.04
C GLN A 586 3.68 -13.07 -15.13
N LEU A 587 4.14 -11.82 -14.99
CA LEU A 587 3.91 -10.82 -16.02
C LEU A 587 4.75 -11.13 -17.26
N ALA A 588 6.02 -11.51 -17.06
CA ALA A 588 6.88 -11.92 -18.17
C ALA A 588 6.29 -13.08 -18.99
N LEU A 589 5.65 -14.07 -18.34
CA LEU A 589 4.94 -15.16 -19.04
C LEU A 589 3.85 -14.63 -19.97
N LEU A 590 3.00 -13.71 -19.47
CA LEU A 590 1.90 -13.12 -20.23
C LEU A 590 2.41 -12.28 -21.41
N LEU A 591 3.42 -11.44 -21.18
CA LEU A 591 3.98 -10.57 -22.22
C LEU A 591 4.63 -11.38 -23.35
N ARG A 592 5.43 -12.40 -23.01
CA ARG A 592 6.03 -13.30 -24.00
C ARG A 592 4.95 -14.05 -24.78
N GLY A 593 3.95 -14.60 -24.07
CA GLY A 593 2.85 -15.35 -24.68
C GLY A 593 1.99 -14.52 -25.63
N LYS A 594 1.73 -13.25 -25.30
CA LYS A 594 0.85 -12.38 -26.10
C LYS A 594 1.56 -11.63 -27.22
N TYR A 595 2.81 -11.19 -27.01
CA TYR A 595 3.50 -10.27 -27.93
C TYR A 595 4.76 -10.86 -28.59
N LEU A 596 5.19 -12.06 -28.20
CA LEU A 596 6.39 -12.73 -28.72
C LEU A 596 7.68 -11.88 -28.62
N VAL A 597 7.75 -11.03 -27.58
CA VAL A 597 8.94 -10.23 -27.27
C VAL A 597 9.82 -10.97 -26.27
N ASP A 598 11.14 -10.83 -26.38
CA ASP A 598 12.04 -11.36 -25.35
C ASP A 598 12.02 -10.42 -24.13
N VAL A 599 11.62 -10.98 -23.00
CA VAL A 599 11.51 -10.27 -21.71
C VAL A 599 12.56 -10.84 -20.78
N VAL A 600 13.35 -9.98 -20.13
CA VAL A 600 14.24 -10.36 -19.05
C VAL A 600 13.49 -10.22 -17.73
N SER A 601 13.03 -11.33 -17.16
CA SER A 601 12.37 -11.31 -15.85
C SER A 601 13.42 -11.26 -14.75
N TYR A 602 13.29 -10.29 -13.84
CA TYR A 602 14.09 -10.19 -12.62
C TYR A 602 13.19 -10.45 -11.41
N THR A 603 13.34 -11.64 -10.84
CA THR A 603 12.38 -12.19 -9.86
C THR A 603 12.88 -12.05 -8.43
N LYS A 604 12.01 -11.63 -7.50
CA LYS A 604 12.28 -11.63 -6.06
C LYS A 604 11.12 -12.20 -5.26
N VAL A 605 11.32 -13.36 -4.63
CA VAL A 605 10.29 -14.05 -3.83
C VAL A 605 10.74 -14.16 -2.39
N ALA A 606 10.81 -13.01 -1.72
CA ALA A 606 11.41 -12.86 -0.39
C ALA A 606 10.48 -12.22 0.64
N GLY A 607 9.20 -11.98 0.30
CA GLY A 607 8.26 -11.28 1.18
C GLY A 607 8.64 -9.83 1.48
N LEU A 608 9.45 -9.20 0.61
CA LEU A 608 10.00 -7.86 0.78
C LEU A 608 9.97 -7.10 -0.56
N PRO A 609 9.69 -5.78 -0.53
CA PRO A 609 9.84 -4.92 -1.70
C PRO A 609 11.25 -4.99 -2.31
N PHE A 610 11.36 -4.63 -3.59
CA PHE A 610 12.65 -4.38 -4.22
C PHE A 610 13.38 -3.21 -3.55
N LYS A 611 14.70 -3.35 -3.38
CA LYS A 611 15.56 -2.19 -3.07
C LYS A 611 15.87 -1.46 -4.38
N ALA A 612 15.86 -0.14 -4.38
CA ALA A 612 16.27 0.67 -5.52
C ALA A 612 17.75 0.44 -5.88
N GLU A 613 18.62 0.21 -4.88
CA GLU A 613 20.04 -0.16 -5.09
C GLU A 613 20.17 -1.50 -5.83
N GLU A 614 19.39 -2.49 -5.43
CA GLU A 614 19.34 -3.82 -6.06
C GLU A 614 18.98 -3.70 -7.53
N LEU A 615 17.87 -3.01 -7.85
CA LEU A 615 17.45 -2.80 -9.22
C LEU A 615 18.43 -1.91 -10.01
N GLN A 616 19.01 -0.88 -9.41
CA GLN A 616 20.02 -0.04 -10.07
C GLN A 616 21.17 -0.89 -10.60
N ASN A 617 21.71 -1.81 -9.78
CA ASN A 617 22.84 -2.63 -10.17
C ASN A 617 22.48 -3.54 -11.36
N VAL A 618 21.34 -4.25 -11.26
CA VAL A 618 20.84 -5.11 -12.33
C VAL A 618 20.63 -4.34 -13.63
N LEU A 619 19.97 -3.18 -13.55
CA LEU A 619 19.68 -2.35 -14.73
C LEU A 619 20.95 -1.77 -15.34
N THR A 620 21.92 -1.35 -14.52
CA THR A 620 23.21 -0.85 -15.00
C THR A 620 23.97 -1.90 -15.80
N ASP A 621 24.00 -3.14 -15.30
CA ASP A 621 24.68 -4.25 -15.99
C ASP A 621 24.01 -4.57 -17.33
N ILE A 622 22.67 -4.59 -17.37
CA ILE A 622 21.91 -4.83 -18.59
C ILE A 622 22.14 -3.71 -19.62
N VAL A 623 22.07 -2.44 -19.20
CA VAL A 623 22.29 -1.30 -20.09
C VAL A 623 23.71 -1.32 -20.66
N LYS A 624 24.73 -1.53 -19.83
CA LYS A 624 26.12 -1.66 -20.31
C LYS A 624 26.30 -2.81 -21.30
N GLY A 625 25.64 -3.94 -21.06
CA GLY A 625 25.68 -5.07 -21.98
C GLY A 625 25.03 -4.79 -23.33
N VAL A 626 24.03 -3.90 -23.37
CA VAL A 626 23.41 -3.43 -24.61
C VAL A 626 24.27 -2.37 -25.29
N ASP A 627 24.89 -1.46 -24.54
CA ASP A 627 25.77 -0.40 -25.10
C ASP A 627 27.09 -0.95 -25.67
N ALA A 628 27.50 -2.16 -25.29
CA ALA A 628 28.71 -2.82 -25.76
C ALA A 628 28.56 -3.57 -27.11
N GLY A 629 27.32 -3.72 -27.61
CA GLY A 629 26.99 -4.33 -28.89
C GLY A 629 26.54 -3.31 -29.92
#